data_AF-A0A6N7IXM5-F1
#
_entry.id   AF-A0A6N7IXM5-F1
#
_cell.length_a   1.000
_cell.length_b   1.000
_cell.length_c   1.000
_cell.angle_alpha   90.00
_cell.angle_beta   90.00
_cell.angle_gamma   90.00
#
_symmetry.space_group_name_H-M   'P 1'
#
loop_
_entity.id
_entity.type
_entity.pdbx_description
1 polymer ?
#
loop_
_entity_poly.entity_id
_entity_poly.type
_entity_poly.pdbx_seq_one_letter_code
_entity_poly.pdbx_strand_id
1 'polypeptide(L)'
;MLDAVMTAYKKTRDVLIGTFAGTDDVAYEETRFYDLGYMKTQVKKIQKELKSVDDTLISSVKNETSSAEVDNYRNDLMRRREMLIFHMIFTMSNSFANLDNCRKLAEGHDFRFMTCIEGLEEYKKGNKGRAFDLIEGYYREFGSVEGHYLINKVFGLLLSEGGQYKKAIPFLSYALGFMPDDEESLAALSECYKKTGDEKKQRVLADINSLLGYQEVS
;
A
#
# COMPACT_ATOMS: atom_id res chain seq x y z
N MET A 1 -16.11 15.02 -20.70
CA MET A 1 -14.68 15.19 -20.35
C MET A 1 -14.29 14.22 -19.24
N LEU A 2 -14.95 14.27 -18.07
CA LEU A 2 -14.75 13.31 -16.97
C LEU A 2 -14.98 11.84 -17.38
N ASP A 3 -16.05 11.55 -18.13
CA ASP A 3 -16.36 10.17 -18.58
C ASP A 3 -15.35 9.60 -19.58
N ALA A 4 -14.73 10.47 -20.39
CA ALA A 4 -13.69 10.06 -21.33
C ALA A 4 -12.39 9.73 -20.58
N VAL A 5 -12.03 10.55 -19.58
CA VAL A 5 -10.90 10.31 -18.68
C VAL A 5 -11.10 9.02 -17.87
N MET A 6 -12.31 8.81 -17.33
CA MET A 6 -12.65 7.59 -16.59
C MET A 6 -12.64 6.33 -17.46
N THR A 7 -13.08 6.44 -18.71
CA THR A 7 -13.03 5.33 -19.67
C THR A 7 -11.59 5.01 -20.08
N ALA A 8 -10.77 6.03 -20.34
CA ALA A 8 -9.35 5.87 -20.63
C ALA A 8 -8.61 5.24 -19.44
N TYR A 9 -8.86 5.73 -18.22
CA TYR A 9 -8.29 5.19 -16.98
C TYR A 9 -8.68 3.73 -16.75
N LYS A 10 -9.96 3.36 -16.94
CA LYS A 10 -10.42 1.96 -16.85
C LYS A 10 -9.76 1.07 -17.90
N LYS A 11 -9.64 1.55 -19.14
CA LYS A 11 -8.98 0.82 -20.23
C LYS A 11 -7.49 0.61 -19.92
N THR A 12 -6.81 1.64 -19.46
CA THR A 12 -5.41 1.59 -19.02
C THR A 12 -5.23 0.62 -17.87
N ARG A 13 -6.13 0.65 -16.86
CA ARG A 13 -6.19 -0.35 -15.78
C ARG A 13 -6.31 -1.76 -16.34
N ASP A 14 -7.28 -2.03 -17.19
CA ASP A 14 -7.54 -3.38 -17.70
C ASP A 14 -6.35 -3.91 -18.52
N VAL A 15 -5.66 -3.03 -19.24
CA VAL A 15 -4.39 -3.34 -19.93
C VAL A 15 -3.26 -3.61 -18.95
N LEU A 16 -3.05 -2.78 -17.92
CA LEU A 16 -2.04 -2.99 -16.88
C LEU A 16 -2.27 -4.33 -16.16
N ILE A 17 -3.50 -4.58 -15.73
CA ILE A 17 -3.90 -5.81 -15.04
C ILE A 17 -3.66 -7.02 -15.95
N GLY A 18 -4.20 -7.01 -17.17
CA GLY A 18 -4.03 -8.12 -18.11
C GLY A 18 -2.59 -8.33 -18.58
N THR A 19 -1.78 -7.27 -18.58
CA THR A 19 -0.38 -7.34 -19.02
C THR A 19 0.54 -7.79 -17.89
N PHE A 20 0.38 -7.29 -16.66
CA PHE A 20 1.36 -7.53 -15.59
C PHE A 20 0.98 -8.65 -14.62
N ALA A 21 -0.26 -9.13 -14.64
CA ALA A 21 -0.66 -10.34 -13.94
C ALA A 21 -0.22 -11.59 -14.73
N GLY A 22 1.04 -11.96 -14.60
CA GLY A 22 1.47 -13.30 -14.94
C GLY A 22 0.93 -14.28 -13.90
N THR A 23 0.22 -15.32 -14.36
CA THR A 23 -0.30 -16.50 -13.65
C THR A 23 -1.59 -16.36 -12.85
N ASP A 24 -2.44 -17.35 -13.07
CA ASP A 24 -3.77 -17.58 -12.52
C ASP A 24 -3.79 -17.57 -10.98
N ASP A 25 -4.97 -17.23 -10.44
CA ASP A 25 -5.40 -17.49 -9.04
C ASP A 25 -5.27 -16.38 -7.98
N VAL A 26 -5.35 -15.10 -8.39
CA VAL A 26 -5.84 -14.06 -7.46
C VAL A 26 -7.22 -13.65 -7.94
N ALA A 27 -8.25 -14.15 -7.26
CA ALA A 27 -9.62 -13.69 -7.40
C ALA A 27 -9.64 -12.16 -7.26
N TYR A 28 -9.81 -11.48 -8.40
CA TYR A 28 -9.95 -10.03 -8.48
C TYR A 28 -11.31 -9.65 -7.90
N GLU A 29 -11.39 -9.56 -6.57
CA GLU A 29 -12.47 -8.83 -5.93
C GLU A 29 -12.41 -7.39 -6.42
N GLU A 30 -13.51 -6.96 -7.03
CA GLU A 30 -13.68 -5.63 -7.60
C GLU A 30 -13.20 -4.55 -6.62
N THR A 31 -12.39 -3.63 -7.14
CA THR A 31 -12.03 -2.31 -6.56
C THR A 31 -11.08 -2.26 -5.36
N ARG A 32 -9.77 -2.18 -5.65
CA ARG A 32 -8.77 -1.57 -4.75
C ARG A 32 -7.94 -0.48 -5.45
N PHE A 33 -8.61 0.53 -5.99
CA PHE A 33 -7.89 1.76 -6.31
C PHE A 33 -7.61 2.52 -5.02
N TYR A 34 -6.34 2.80 -4.74
CA TYR A 34 -5.95 3.67 -3.65
C TYR A 34 -6.07 5.14 -4.08
N ASP A 35 -7.23 5.54 -4.60
CA ASP A 35 -7.49 6.97 -4.71
C ASP A 35 -7.65 7.57 -3.29
N LEU A 36 -7.36 8.87 -3.15
CA LEU A 36 -7.47 9.57 -1.88
C LEU A 36 -8.88 9.46 -1.26
N GLY A 37 -9.92 9.22 -2.05
CA GLY A 37 -11.30 9.02 -1.61
C GLY A 37 -11.53 7.65 -0.97
N TYR A 38 -10.99 6.58 -1.55
CA TYR A 38 -11.04 5.22 -1.03
C TYR A 38 -10.36 5.14 0.32
N MET A 39 -9.10 5.61 0.42
CA MET A 39 -8.35 5.62 1.69
C MET A 39 -9.11 6.39 2.77
N LYS A 40 -9.60 7.59 2.47
CA LYS A 40 -10.42 8.39 3.41
C LYS A 40 -11.67 7.65 3.86
N THR A 41 -12.33 6.93 2.95
CA THR A 41 -13.53 6.16 3.28
C THR A 41 -13.21 4.98 4.19
N GLN A 42 -12.13 4.23 3.91
CA GLN A 42 -11.70 3.11 4.76
C GLN A 42 -11.28 3.59 6.15
N VAL A 43 -10.49 4.65 6.24
CA VAL A 43 -10.11 5.26 7.53
C VAL A 43 -11.35 5.68 8.32
N LYS A 44 -12.34 6.31 7.69
CA LYS A 44 -13.61 6.68 8.37
C LYS A 44 -14.38 5.46 8.87
N LYS A 45 -14.43 4.36 8.10
CA LYS A 45 -15.09 3.11 8.53
C LYS A 45 -14.40 2.53 9.76
N ILE A 46 -13.07 2.43 9.71
CA ILE A 46 -12.25 1.92 10.82
C ILE A 46 -12.43 2.80 12.06
N GLN A 47 -12.41 4.13 11.92
CA GLN A 47 -12.65 5.06 13.03
C GLN A 47 -14.01 4.88 13.69
N LYS A 48 -15.07 4.69 12.89
CA LYS A 48 -16.42 4.44 13.41
C LYS A 48 -16.49 3.14 14.21
N GLU A 49 -15.87 2.08 13.69
CA GLU A 49 -15.82 0.78 14.36
C GLU A 49 -14.98 0.82 15.64
N LEU A 50 -13.81 1.46 15.58
CA LEU A 50 -12.91 1.64 16.72
C LEU A 50 -13.64 2.36 17.86
N LYS A 51 -14.34 3.45 17.54
CA LYS A 51 -15.17 4.16 18.53
C LYS A 51 -16.22 3.25 19.17
N SER A 52 -16.92 2.44 18.37
CA SER A 52 -17.93 1.51 18.88
C SER A 52 -17.31 0.45 19.81
N VAL A 53 -16.12 -0.06 19.48
CA VAL A 53 -15.39 -1.03 20.31
C VAL A 53 -14.94 -0.37 21.61
N ASP A 54 -14.38 0.84 21.55
CA ASP A 54 -13.94 1.61 22.73
C ASP A 54 -15.12 1.90 23.67
N ASP A 55 -16.25 2.39 23.14
CA ASP A 55 -17.46 2.68 23.93
C ASP A 55 -17.97 1.41 24.65
N THR A 56 -17.92 0.27 23.97
CA THR A 56 -18.33 -1.03 24.51
C THR A 56 -17.36 -1.53 25.58
N LEU A 57 -16.05 -1.43 25.33
CA LEU A 57 -15.01 -1.82 26.27
C LEU A 57 -15.09 -1.00 27.54
N ILE A 58 -15.19 0.33 27.43
CA ILE A 58 -15.36 1.25 28.56
C ILE A 58 -16.59 0.88 29.39
N SER A 59 -17.72 0.62 28.73
CA SER A 59 -18.96 0.24 29.41
C SER A 59 -18.83 -1.10 30.14
N SER A 60 -18.16 -2.08 29.52
CA SER A 60 -17.92 -3.39 30.12
C SER A 60 -17.01 -3.32 31.35
N VAL A 61 -16.01 -2.44 31.36
CA VAL A 61 -15.09 -2.25 32.49
C VAL A 61 -15.79 -1.55 33.66
N LYS A 62 -16.64 -0.55 33.37
CA LYS A 62 -17.40 0.20 34.39
C LYS A 62 -18.38 -0.65 35.19
N ASN A 63 -18.88 -1.75 34.62
CA ASN A 63 -19.88 -2.59 35.28
C ASN A 63 -19.33 -3.39 36.47
N GLU A 64 -18.01 -3.37 36.75
CA GLU A 64 -17.29 -4.01 37.87
C GLU A 64 -17.54 -5.51 38.11
N THR A 65 -18.45 -6.15 37.37
CA THR A 65 -18.67 -7.59 37.36
C THR A 65 -17.44 -8.28 36.77
N SER A 66 -16.87 -9.22 37.52
CA SER A 66 -15.81 -10.11 37.04
C SER A 66 -16.34 -11.53 37.02
N SER A 67 -16.31 -12.12 35.82
CA SER A 67 -16.53 -13.53 35.56
C SER A 67 -15.62 -13.93 34.40
N ALA A 68 -15.29 -15.22 34.28
CA ALA A 68 -14.48 -15.71 33.17
C ALA A 68 -15.06 -15.32 31.80
N GLU A 69 -16.39 -15.30 31.67
CA GLU A 69 -17.09 -14.90 30.46
C GLU A 69 -16.91 -13.41 30.15
N VAL A 70 -17.03 -12.55 31.17
CA VAL A 70 -16.85 -11.10 31.02
C VAL A 70 -15.39 -10.76 30.70
N ASP A 71 -14.44 -11.46 31.31
CA ASP A 71 -13.00 -11.23 31.06
C ASP A 71 -12.60 -11.70 29.67
N ASN A 72 -13.14 -12.83 29.19
CA ASN A 72 -12.96 -13.26 27.79
C ASN A 72 -13.52 -12.23 26.80
N TYR A 73 -14.73 -11.72 27.06
CA TYR A 73 -15.34 -10.71 26.21
C TYR A 73 -14.51 -9.41 26.14
N ARG A 74 -13.98 -8.95 27.28
CA ARG A 74 -13.08 -7.79 27.33
C ARG A 74 -11.79 -8.03 26.53
N ASN A 75 -11.20 -9.21 26.67
CA ASN A 75 -10.00 -9.58 25.91
C ASN A 75 -10.27 -9.58 24.39
N ASP A 76 -11.43 -10.06 23.95
CA ASP A 76 -11.80 -10.04 22.53
C ASP A 76 -12.02 -8.62 22.00
N LEU A 77 -12.63 -7.73 22.81
CA LEU A 77 -12.73 -6.31 22.48
C LEU A 77 -11.34 -5.65 22.37
N MET A 78 -10.42 -5.96 23.29
CA MET A 78 -9.05 -5.44 23.24
C MET A 78 -8.29 -5.92 21.99
N ARG A 79 -8.41 -7.20 21.63
CA ARG A 79 -7.82 -7.75 20.38
C ARG A 79 -8.39 -7.09 19.14
N ARG A 80 -9.72 -6.90 19.09
CA ARG A 80 -10.38 -6.22 17.97
C ARG A 80 -9.93 -4.77 17.86
N ARG A 81 -9.81 -4.07 18.98
CA ARG A 81 -9.28 -2.71 19.05
C ARG A 81 -7.86 -2.64 18.47
N GLU A 82 -6.98 -3.54 18.88
CA GLU A 82 -5.60 -3.62 18.39
C GLU A 82 -5.53 -3.86 16.87
N MET A 83 -6.34 -4.79 16.36
CA MET A 83 -6.47 -5.05 14.92
C MET A 83 -6.94 -3.81 14.15
N LEU A 84 -7.93 -3.08 14.67
CA LEU A 84 -8.46 -1.87 14.03
C LEU A 84 -7.42 -0.75 14.00
N ILE A 85 -6.63 -0.58 15.06
CA ILE A 85 -5.52 0.39 15.10
C ILE A 85 -4.48 0.02 14.05
N PHE A 86 -4.09 -1.25 13.99
CA PHE A 86 -3.16 -1.74 12.97
C PHE A 86 -3.69 -1.49 11.55
N HIS A 87 -4.95 -1.83 11.25
CA HIS A 87 -5.55 -1.57 9.94
C HIS A 87 -5.61 -0.08 9.59
N MET A 88 -5.86 0.78 10.58
CA MET A 88 -5.85 2.22 10.39
C MET A 88 -4.45 2.70 10.02
N ILE A 89 -3.42 2.27 10.76
CA ILE A 89 -2.01 2.57 10.49
C ILE A 89 -1.63 2.12 9.09
N PHE A 90 -1.90 0.86 8.75
CA PHE A 90 -1.60 0.24 7.46
C PHE A 90 -2.26 0.98 6.28
N THR A 91 -3.52 1.39 6.45
CA THR A 91 -4.24 2.16 5.42
C THR A 91 -3.64 3.55 5.28
N MET A 92 -3.42 4.24 6.40
CA MET A 92 -2.92 5.61 6.40
C MET A 92 -1.49 5.74 5.89
N SER A 93 -0.64 4.73 6.12
CA SER A 93 0.77 4.70 5.69
C SER A 93 0.95 4.56 4.17
N ASN A 94 -0.13 4.39 3.40
CA ASN A 94 -0.12 4.56 1.94
C ASN A 94 0.03 6.03 1.48
N SER A 95 0.33 6.95 2.41
CA SER A 95 0.68 8.34 2.12
C SER A 95 1.81 8.84 3.02
N PHE A 96 2.85 9.41 2.42
CA PHE A 96 3.96 10.07 3.14
C PHE A 96 3.50 11.22 4.06
N ALA A 97 2.32 11.79 3.82
CA ALA A 97 1.77 12.87 4.64
C ALA A 97 1.24 12.36 5.99
N ASN A 98 0.97 11.07 6.12
CA ASN A 98 0.33 10.49 7.30
C ASN A 98 1.30 9.75 8.23
N LEU A 99 2.58 9.59 7.87
CA LEU A 99 3.52 8.75 8.63
C LEU A 99 3.68 9.19 10.09
N ASP A 100 3.70 10.50 10.36
CA ASP A 100 3.75 11.02 11.73
C ASP A 100 2.50 10.66 12.54
N ASN A 101 1.33 10.64 11.91
CA ASN A 101 0.10 10.20 12.57
C ASN A 101 0.10 8.69 12.82
N CYS A 102 0.63 7.90 11.88
CA CYS A 102 0.80 6.45 12.07
C CYS A 102 1.68 6.15 13.28
N ARG A 103 2.76 6.91 13.50
CA ARG A 103 3.60 6.77 14.70
C ARG A 103 2.86 7.06 15.99
N LYS A 104 2.11 8.16 16.04
CA LYS A 104 1.28 8.51 17.21
C LYS A 104 0.25 7.42 17.53
N LEU A 105 -0.36 6.85 16.50
CA LEU A 105 -1.32 5.75 16.66
C LEU A 105 -0.67 4.44 17.14
N ALA A 106 0.61 4.23 16.84
CA ALA A 106 1.36 3.06 17.28
C ALA A 106 1.96 3.21 18.69
N GLU A 107 1.82 4.36 19.34
CA GLU A 107 2.34 4.56 20.71
C GLU A 107 1.72 3.52 21.67
N GLY A 108 2.58 2.78 22.37
CA GLY A 108 2.15 1.70 23.27
C GLY A 108 1.82 0.38 22.57
N HIS A 109 2.03 0.27 21.26
CA HIS A 109 1.85 -0.95 20.48
C HIS A 109 3.20 -1.48 19.94
N ASP A 110 3.34 -2.80 19.84
CA ASP A 110 4.51 -3.46 19.25
C ASP A 110 4.18 -4.03 17.86
N PHE A 111 3.94 -3.15 16.90
CA PHE A 111 3.67 -3.56 15.53
C PHE A 111 5.00 -3.66 14.75
N ARG A 112 5.38 -4.88 14.37
CA ARG A 112 6.57 -5.13 13.51
C ARG A 112 6.53 -4.35 12.20
N PHE A 113 5.34 -4.08 11.69
CA PHE A 113 5.12 -3.23 10.51
C PHE A 113 5.66 -1.80 10.65
N MET A 114 5.91 -1.30 11.87
CA MET A 114 6.50 0.02 12.06
C MET A 114 7.91 0.14 11.45
N THR A 115 8.64 -0.96 11.27
CA THR A 115 9.91 -0.98 10.51
C THR A 115 9.73 -0.51 9.07
N CYS A 116 8.63 -0.91 8.42
CA CYS A 116 8.28 -0.42 7.08
C CYS A 116 8.00 1.08 7.07
N ILE A 117 7.31 1.59 8.10
CA ILE A 117 7.04 3.03 8.24
C ILE A 117 8.34 3.82 8.44
N GLU A 118 9.26 3.32 9.26
CA GLU A 118 10.61 3.90 9.40
C GLU A 118 11.33 3.92 8.03
N GLY A 119 11.26 2.82 7.27
CA GLY A 119 11.82 2.75 5.92
C GLY A 119 11.27 3.82 4.98
N LEU A 120 9.96 4.07 4.99
CA LEU A 120 9.33 5.14 4.19
C LEU A 120 9.82 6.53 4.60
N GLU A 121 10.03 6.77 5.89
CA GLU A 121 10.53 8.05 6.36
C GLU A 121 11.98 8.29 5.97
N GLU A 122 12.82 7.27 6.08
CA GLU A 122 14.21 7.35 5.62
C GLU A 122 14.27 7.59 4.12
N TYR A 123 13.38 6.96 3.35
CA TYR A 123 13.24 7.25 1.92
C TYR A 123 12.87 8.71 1.67
N LYS A 124 11.87 9.24 2.40
CA LYS A 124 11.43 10.65 2.31
C LYS A 124 12.55 11.64 2.68
N LYS A 125 13.46 11.26 3.57
CA LYS A 125 14.65 12.05 3.96
C LYS A 125 15.79 11.97 2.93
N GLY A 126 15.69 11.09 1.93
CA GLY A 126 16.74 10.83 0.94
C GLY A 126 17.76 9.77 1.39
N ASN A 127 17.58 9.14 2.54
CA ASN A 127 18.46 8.11 3.09
C ASN A 127 18.14 6.74 2.47
N LYS A 128 18.31 6.63 1.15
CA LYS A 128 17.85 5.49 0.34
C LYS A 128 18.45 4.14 0.76
N GLY A 129 19.73 4.10 1.15
CA GLY A 129 20.36 2.87 1.63
C GLY A 129 19.71 2.34 2.90
N ARG A 130 19.48 3.21 3.89
CA ARG A 130 18.79 2.84 5.13
C ARG A 130 17.33 2.43 4.88
N ALA A 131 16.64 3.14 4.01
CA ALA A 131 15.28 2.78 3.60
C ALA A 131 15.23 1.38 2.98
N PHE A 132 16.20 1.06 2.12
CA PHE A 132 16.33 -0.26 1.51
C PHE A 132 16.56 -1.34 2.57
N ASP A 133 17.52 -1.14 3.47
CA ASP A 133 17.84 -2.13 4.51
C ASP A 133 16.64 -2.44 5.42
N LEU A 134 15.90 -1.41 5.83
CA LEU A 134 14.71 -1.55 6.68
C LEU A 134 13.60 -2.33 5.97
N ILE A 135 13.29 -1.95 4.73
CA ILE A 135 12.19 -2.55 3.96
C ILE A 135 12.56 -3.95 3.49
N GLU A 136 13.79 -4.17 2.99
CA GLU A 136 14.28 -5.48 2.60
C GLU A 136 14.33 -6.44 3.80
N GLY A 137 14.77 -5.95 4.96
CA GLY A 137 14.76 -6.72 6.21
C GLY A 137 13.36 -7.22 6.53
N TYR A 138 12.35 -6.37 6.42
CA TYR A 138 10.95 -6.76 6.61
C TYR A 138 10.50 -7.82 5.59
N TYR A 139 10.76 -7.63 4.29
CA TYR A 139 10.41 -8.63 3.28
C TYR A 139 11.12 -9.97 3.49
N ARG A 140 12.34 -9.97 4.02
CA ARG A 140 13.10 -11.19 4.32
C ARG A 140 12.49 -11.98 5.48
N GLU A 141 11.96 -11.27 6.48
CA GLU A 141 11.35 -11.87 7.66
C GLU A 141 9.90 -12.32 7.40
N PHE A 142 9.10 -11.49 6.73
CA PHE A 142 7.65 -11.68 6.60
C PHE A 142 7.19 -12.07 5.19
N GLY A 143 8.07 -12.01 4.19
CA GLY A 143 7.82 -12.44 2.81
C GLY A 143 7.07 -11.43 1.94
N SER A 144 6.06 -10.74 2.46
CA SER A 144 5.27 -9.77 1.68
C SER A 144 4.68 -8.64 2.51
N VAL A 145 4.28 -7.56 1.82
CA VAL A 145 3.43 -6.49 2.35
C VAL A 145 2.22 -6.35 1.43
N GLU A 146 1.42 -7.41 1.39
CA GLU A 146 0.27 -7.51 0.50
C GLU A 146 -0.76 -6.42 0.79
N GLY A 147 -1.27 -5.77 -0.25
CA GLY A 147 -2.27 -4.72 -0.17
C GLY A 147 -1.71 -3.33 0.11
N HIS A 148 -0.39 -3.16 0.29
CA HIS A 148 0.22 -1.86 0.59
C HIS A 148 0.92 -1.26 -0.63
N TYR A 149 0.25 -0.35 -1.33
CA TYR A 149 0.82 0.36 -2.48
C TYR A 149 2.18 1.01 -2.17
N LEU A 150 2.28 1.85 -1.13
CA LEU A 150 3.43 2.76 -1.03
C LEU A 150 4.75 2.04 -0.69
N ILE A 151 4.69 1.00 0.14
CA ILE A 151 5.85 0.17 0.47
C ILE A 151 6.34 -0.58 -0.77
N ASN A 152 5.44 -1.22 -1.53
CA ASN A 152 5.81 -1.94 -2.74
C ASN A 152 6.37 -0.97 -3.80
N LYS A 153 5.78 0.22 -3.95
CA LYS A 153 6.33 1.28 -4.80
C LYS A 153 7.77 1.62 -4.38
N VAL A 154 7.96 2.05 -3.13
CA VAL A 154 9.27 2.52 -2.65
C VAL A 154 10.32 1.43 -2.76
N PHE A 155 9.99 0.19 -2.41
CA PHE A 155 10.92 -0.92 -2.53
C PHE A 155 11.28 -1.22 -4.00
N GLY A 156 10.29 -1.22 -4.90
CA GLY A 156 10.52 -1.36 -6.34
C GLY A 156 11.43 -0.27 -6.91
N LEU A 157 11.24 0.98 -6.49
CA LEU A 157 12.10 2.11 -6.88
C LEU A 157 13.53 1.93 -6.37
N LEU A 158 13.71 1.59 -5.10
CA LEU A 158 15.03 1.35 -4.51
C LEU A 158 15.78 0.20 -5.19
N LEU A 159 15.07 -0.88 -5.54
CA LEU A 159 15.64 -1.99 -6.31
C LEU A 159 16.07 -1.55 -7.71
N SER A 160 15.23 -0.77 -8.40
CA SER A 160 15.53 -0.26 -9.74
C SER A 160 16.77 0.63 -9.73
N GLU A 161 16.85 1.59 -8.79
CA GLU A 161 18.00 2.46 -8.62
C GLU A 161 19.28 1.69 -8.27
N GLY A 162 19.16 0.61 -7.50
CA GLY A 162 20.26 -0.31 -7.19
C GLY A 162 20.63 -1.26 -8.35
N GLY A 163 20.04 -1.10 -9.54
CA GLY A 163 20.29 -1.93 -10.71
C GLY A 163 19.69 -3.33 -10.65
N GLN A 164 18.86 -3.63 -9.65
CA GLN A 164 18.19 -4.92 -9.47
C GLN A 164 16.88 -4.99 -10.28
N TYR A 165 16.94 -4.64 -11.57
CA TYR A 165 15.78 -4.42 -12.44
C TYR A 165 14.80 -5.59 -12.46
N LYS A 166 15.29 -6.84 -12.57
CA LYS A 166 14.42 -8.03 -12.57
C LYS A 166 13.63 -8.20 -11.27
N LYS A 167 14.23 -7.83 -10.13
CA LYS A 167 13.54 -7.88 -8.83
C LYS A 167 12.58 -6.71 -8.65
N ALA A 168 12.89 -5.54 -9.20
CA ALA A 168 12.05 -4.34 -9.11
C ALA A 168 10.69 -4.52 -9.81
N ILE A 169 10.68 -5.16 -10.98
CA ILE A 169 9.49 -5.36 -11.83
C ILE A 169 8.25 -5.81 -11.05
N PRO A 170 8.25 -6.94 -10.31
CA PRO A 170 7.05 -7.40 -9.61
C PRO A 170 6.52 -6.39 -8.57
N PHE A 171 7.39 -5.67 -7.86
CA PHE A 171 6.97 -4.68 -6.87
C PHE A 171 6.35 -3.43 -7.50
N LEU A 172 6.98 -2.93 -8.58
CA LEU A 172 6.47 -1.78 -9.34
C LEU A 172 5.14 -2.11 -10.03
N SER A 173 5.04 -3.28 -10.67
CA SER A 173 3.80 -3.78 -11.26
C SER A 173 2.70 -3.93 -10.22
N TYR A 174 3.03 -4.46 -9.03
CA TYR A 174 2.08 -4.59 -7.94
C TYR A 174 1.55 -3.23 -7.48
N ALA A 175 2.43 -2.25 -7.29
CA ALA A 175 2.06 -0.89 -6.92
C ALA A 175 1.14 -0.22 -7.97
N LEU A 176 1.46 -0.38 -9.26
CA LEU A 176 0.65 0.13 -10.38
C LEU A 176 -0.73 -0.55 -10.48
N GLY A 177 -0.90 -1.75 -9.91
CA GLY A 177 -2.23 -2.36 -9.74
C GLY A 177 -3.17 -1.53 -8.85
N PHE A 178 -2.62 -0.75 -7.92
CA PHE A 178 -3.37 0.12 -7.01
C PHE A 178 -3.46 1.57 -7.48
N MET A 179 -2.38 2.10 -8.08
CA MET A 179 -2.33 3.44 -8.69
C MET A 179 -1.69 3.37 -10.09
N PRO A 180 -2.50 3.06 -11.12
CA PRO A 180 -2.07 2.90 -12.52
C PRO A 180 -1.33 4.08 -13.15
N ASP A 181 -1.58 5.29 -12.64
CA ASP A 181 -1.10 6.57 -13.15
C ASP A 181 0.06 7.13 -12.32
N ASP A 182 0.66 6.32 -11.45
CA ASP A 182 1.86 6.71 -10.71
C ASP A 182 3.07 6.86 -11.65
N GLU A 183 3.32 8.09 -12.09
CA GLU A 183 4.37 8.46 -13.05
C GLU A 183 5.75 7.88 -12.70
N GLU A 184 6.12 7.98 -11.42
CA GLU A 184 7.41 7.52 -10.93
C GLU A 184 7.57 6.00 -11.07
N SER A 185 6.52 5.23 -10.72
CA SER A 185 6.51 3.78 -10.88
C SER A 185 6.47 3.38 -12.35
N LEU A 186 5.71 4.08 -13.20
CA LEU A 186 5.67 3.84 -14.64
C LEU A 186 7.04 4.06 -15.29
N ALA A 187 7.70 5.17 -14.96
CA ALA A 187 9.03 5.50 -15.48
C ALA A 187 10.07 4.46 -15.03
N ALA A 188 10.09 4.12 -13.73
CA ALA A 188 11.01 3.12 -13.22
C ALA A 188 10.78 1.73 -13.82
N LEU A 189 9.51 1.34 -14.02
CA LEU A 189 9.17 0.05 -14.62
C LEU A 189 9.55 -0.01 -16.10
N SER A 190 9.37 1.10 -16.83
CA SER A 190 9.81 1.23 -18.23
C SER A 190 11.32 1.06 -18.36
N GLU A 191 12.10 1.71 -17.49
CA GLU A 191 13.55 1.54 -17.46
C GLU A 191 13.95 0.11 -17.08
N CYS A 192 13.25 -0.52 -16.12
CA CYS A 192 13.48 -1.93 -15.79
C CYS A 192 13.31 -2.82 -17.03
N TYR A 193 12.21 -2.68 -17.78
CA TYR A 193 11.96 -3.49 -18.97
C TYR A 193 12.98 -3.25 -20.07
N LYS A 194 13.38 -1.99 -20.30
CA LYS A 194 14.45 -1.64 -21.23
C LYS A 194 15.76 -2.32 -20.84
N LYS A 195 16.13 -2.30 -19.56
CA LYS A 195 17.37 -2.93 -19.05
C LYS A 195 17.32 -4.45 -19.08
N THR A 196 16.13 -5.05 -19.00
CA THR A 196 15.95 -6.51 -19.11
C THR A 196 15.67 -6.99 -20.53
N GLY A 197 15.53 -6.09 -21.51
CA GLY A 197 15.27 -6.41 -22.92
C GLY A 197 13.84 -6.84 -23.23
N ASP A 198 12.86 -6.48 -22.39
CA ASP A 198 11.45 -6.82 -22.64
C ASP A 198 10.75 -5.71 -23.45
N GLU A 199 11.07 -5.67 -24.74
CA GLU A 199 10.53 -4.66 -25.67
C GLU A 199 9.00 -4.69 -25.78
N LYS A 200 8.38 -5.85 -25.57
CA LYS A 200 6.92 -5.98 -25.63
C LYS A 200 6.27 -5.21 -24.49
N LYS A 201 6.74 -5.44 -23.26
CA LYS A 201 6.22 -4.73 -22.08
C LYS A 201 6.55 -3.24 -22.13
N GLN A 202 7.71 -2.87 -22.68
CA GLN A 202 8.07 -1.48 -22.88
C GLN A 202 7.09 -0.75 -23.82
N ARG A 203 6.69 -1.37 -24.94
CA ARG A 203 5.68 -0.79 -25.86
C ARG A 203 4.33 -0.61 -25.18
N VAL A 204 3.89 -1.59 -24.39
CA VAL A 204 2.64 -1.49 -23.64
C VAL A 204 2.68 -0.30 -22.65
N LEU A 205 3.79 -0.08 -21.96
CA LEU A 205 3.94 1.08 -21.08
C LEU A 205 3.93 2.41 -21.85
N ALA A 206 4.53 2.46 -23.04
CA ALA A 206 4.49 3.65 -23.88
C ALA A 206 3.04 3.98 -24.31
N ASP A 207 2.25 2.96 -24.68
CA ASP A 207 0.84 3.13 -25.02
C ASP A 207 0.04 3.63 -23.79
N ILE A 208 0.32 3.10 -22.60
CA ILE A 208 -0.29 3.54 -21.34
C ILE A 208 0.04 5.01 -21.05
N ASN A 209 1.32 5.40 -21.11
CA ASN A 209 1.74 6.79 -20.88
C ASN A 209 1.08 7.76 -21.87
N SER A 210 0.99 7.36 -23.13
CA SER A 210 0.30 8.12 -24.18
C SER A 210 -1.20 8.31 -23.87
N LEU A 211 -1.87 7.25 -23.41
CA LEU A 211 -3.28 7.29 -23.01
C LEU A 211 -3.52 8.17 -21.78
N LEU A 212 -2.55 8.24 -20.86
CA LEU A 212 -2.62 9.09 -19.67
C LEU A 212 -2.32 10.57 -19.96
N GLY A 213 -1.88 10.91 -21.17
CA GLY A 213 -1.71 12.29 -21.61
C GLY A 213 -0.31 12.89 -21.37
N TYR A 214 0.69 12.06 -21.07
CA TYR A 214 2.08 12.50 -20.99
C TYR A 214 2.68 12.55 -22.40
N GLN A 215 2.33 13.57 -23.17
CA GLN A 215 3.13 13.95 -24.32
C GLN A 215 4.47 14.48 -23.80
N GLU A 216 5.58 13.81 -24.15
CA GLU A 216 6.89 14.43 -24.09
C GLU A 216 6.82 15.73 -24.90
N VAL A 217 6.82 16.87 -24.20
CA VAL A 217 7.07 18.16 -24.83
C VAL A 217 8.49 18.07 -25.37
N SER A 218 8.56 18.15 -26.69
CA SER A 218 9.77 18.04 -27.52
C SER A 218 10.77 19.15 -27.23
#